data_AF-A0A3E2CG39-F1
#
_entry.id   AF-A0A3E2CG39-F1
#
_cell.length_a   1.000
_cell.length_b   1.000
_cell.length_c   1.000
_cell.angle_alpha   90.00
_cell.angle_beta   90.00
_cell.angle_gamma   90.00
#
_symmetry.space_group_name_H-M   'P 1'
#
loop_
_entity.id
_entity.type
_entity.pdbx_description
1 polymer ?
#
loop_
_entity_poly.entity_id
_entity_poly.type
_entity_poly.pdbx_seq_one_letter_code
_entity_poly.pdbx_strand_id
1 'polypeptide(L)'
;MRIARFSYNEVPQYAFVQKDEADGKDYLVALEGHPLSPQGVKPTGKRYELDADGVRLLAPVIPSKVYGLAKNYDTRSAEERASSAVLSSHTAADMVIFTKPST
;
A
#
# COMPACT_ATOMS: atom_id res chain seq x y z
N MET A 1 -7.93 -2.59 7.84
CA MET A 1 -7.84 -3.73 6.89
C MET A 1 -6.62 -3.52 6.00
N ARG A 2 -5.69 -4.48 5.95
CA ARG A 2 -4.48 -4.43 5.10
C ARG A 2 -4.63 -5.46 3.98
N ILE A 3 -4.33 -5.09 2.74
CA ILE A 3 -4.31 -6.01 1.59
C ILE A 3 -2.88 -6.30 1.19
N ALA A 4 -2.61 -7.52 0.75
CA ALA A 4 -1.32 -7.92 0.23
C ALA A 4 -1.52 -8.74 -1.05
N ARG A 5 -0.54 -8.62 -1.95
CA ARG A 5 -0.29 -9.61 -2.98
C ARG A 5 0.97 -10.36 -2.57
N PHE A 6 0.95 -11.67 -2.62
CA PHE A 6 2.08 -12.49 -2.21
C PHE A 6 2.22 -13.67 -3.17
N SER A 7 3.41 -14.25 -3.25
CA SER A 7 3.60 -15.57 -3.85
C SER A 7 3.79 -16.59 -2.76
N TYR A 8 3.15 -17.74 -2.91
CA TYR A 8 3.43 -18.95 -2.13
C TYR A 8 3.88 -20.04 -3.08
N ASN A 9 5.11 -20.54 -2.92
CA ASN A 9 5.73 -21.50 -3.84
C ASN A 9 5.58 -21.07 -5.32
N GLU A 10 5.95 -19.82 -5.60
CA GLU A 10 5.88 -19.18 -6.92
C GLU A 10 4.47 -18.92 -7.50
N VAL A 11 3.40 -19.27 -6.77
CA VAL A 11 2.02 -18.99 -7.20
C VAL A 11 1.54 -17.67 -6.60
N PRO A 12 1.32 -16.61 -7.41
CA PRO A 12 0.87 -15.30 -6.91
C PRO A 12 -0.62 -15.32 -6.55
N GLN A 13 -0.96 -14.78 -5.39
CA GLN A 13 -2.31 -14.72 -4.83
C GLN A 13 -2.52 -13.40 -4.09
N TYR A 14 -3.78 -13.05 -3.81
CA TYR A 14 -4.13 -11.93 -2.95
C TYR A 14 -4.47 -12.42 -1.55
N ALA A 15 -4.24 -11.59 -0.55
CA ALA A 15 -4.57 -11.87 0.84
C ALA A 15 -5.03 -10.64 1.60
N PHE A 16 -5.82 -10.85 2.64
CA PHE A 16 -5.93 -9.89 3.75
C PHE A 16 -4.83 -10.17 4.77
N VAL A 17 -4.15 -9.12 5.22
CA VAL A 17 -3.19 -9.21 6.33
C VAL A 17 -3.95 -8.98 7.63
N GLN A 18 -4.01 -10.01 8.46
CA GLN A 18 -4.64 -9.98 9.77
C GLN A 18 -3.59 -10.21 10.84
N LYS A 19 -3.62 -9.38 11.88
CA LYS A 19 -2.82 -9.62 13.08
C LYS A 19 -3.65 -10.51 13.98
N ASP A 20 -3.11 -11.65 14.41
CA ASP A 20 -3.76 -12.50 15.39
C ASP A 20 -3.42 -11.98 16.80
N GLU A 21 -4.45 -11.76 17.63
CA GLU A 21 -4.27 -11.18 18.96
C GLU A 21 -3.68 -12.20 19.95
N ALA A 22 -3.80 -13.50 19.66
CA ALA A 22 -3.33 -14.56 20.54
C ALA A 22 -1.79 -14.70 20.54
N ASP A 23 -1.15 -14.53 19.38
CA ASP A 23 0.31 -14.68 19.23
C ASP A 23 1.01 -13.38 18.78
N GLY A 24 0.24 -12.34 18.43
CA GLY A 24 0.75 -11.06 17.96
C GLY A 24 1.36 -11.09 16.55
N LYS A 25 1.25 -12.20 15.82
CA LYS A 25 1.82 -12.37 14.48
C LYS A 25 0.87 -11.91 13.38
N ASP A 26 1.44 -11.55 12.24
CA ASP A 26 0.69 -11.23 11.03
C ASP A 26 0.51 -12.48 10.17
N TYR A 27 -0.73 -12.70 9.70
CA TYR A 27 -1.13 -13.79 8.83
C TYR A 27 -1.73 -13.26 7.52
N LEU A 28 -1.46 -13.99 6.44
CA LEU A 28 -2.03 -13.79 5.12
C LEU A 28 -3.21 -14.74 4.94
N VAL A 29 -4.43 -14.19 4.90
CA VAL A 29 -5.66 -14.94 4.57
C VAL A 29 -5.86 -14.89 3.07
N ALA A 30 -5.60 -15.99 2.36
CA ALA A 30 -5.65 -16.03 0.91
C ALA A 30 -7.08 -15.83 0.37
N LEU A 31 -7.19 -15.06 -0.70
CA LEU A 31 -8.44 -14.61 -1.30
C LEU A 31 -8.64 -15.24 -2.68
N GLU A 32 -9.90 -15.53 -2.96
CA GLU A 32 -10.38 -15.83 -4.30
C GLU A 32 -10.85 -14.52 -4.97
N GLY A 33 -10.29 -14.22 -6.14
CA GLY A 33 -10.57 -13.00 -6.89
C GLY A 33 -9.63 -11.83 -6.58
N HIS A 34 -10.00 -10.64 -7.07
CA HIS A 34 -9.19 -9.42 -6.91
C HIS A 34 -9.83 -8.46 -5.89
N PRO A 35 -9.10 -7.98 -4.87
CA PRO A 35 -9.65 -7.12 -3.82
C PRO A 35 -10.31 -5.81 -4.30
N LEU A 36 -9.95 -5.33 -5.49
CA LEU A 36 -10.52 -4.11 -6.08
C LEU A 36 -11.65 -4.41 -7.08
N SER A 37 -12.03 -5.69 -7.24
CA SER A 37 -13.11 -6.09 -8.13
C SER A 37 -14.47 -5.67 -7.56
N PRO A 38 -15.40 -5.16 -8.38
CA PRO A 38 -16.74 -4.77 -7.92
C PRO A 38 -17.56 -5.95 -7.37
N GLN A 39 -17.25 -7.19 -7.75
CA GLN A 39 -17.89 -8.41 -7.24
C GLN A 39 -17.44 -8.80 -5.82
N GLY A 40 -16.47 -8.08 -5.24
CA GLY A 40 -15.87 -8.41 -3.95
C GLY A 40 -14.91 -9.60 -4.01
N VAL A 41 -14.48 -10.06 -2.84
CA VAL A 41 -13.54 -11.19 -2.66
C VAL A 41 -14.08 -12.15 -1.62
N LYS A 42 -13.71 -13.43 -1.75
CA LYS A 42 -14.03 -14.46 -0.78
C LYS A 42 -12.75 -15.03 -0.16
N PRO A 43 -12.66 -15.15 1.18
CA PRO A 43 -11.57 -15.89 1.80
C PRO A 43 -11.62 -17.35 1.38
N THR A 44 -10.47 -17.89 0.96
CA THR A 44 -10.32 -19.32 0.61
C THR A 44 -10.24 -20.23 1.84
N GLY A 45 -10.12 -19.64 3.04
CA GLY A 45 -9.88 -20.36 4.30
C GLY A 45 -8.40 -20.71 4.54
N LYS A 46 -7.53 -20.55 3.54
CA LYS A 46 -6.08 -20.78 3.70
C LYS A 46 -5.43 -19.58 4.40
N ARG A 47 -4.68 -19.86 5.46
CA ARG A 47 -3.87 -18.89 6.21
C ARG A 47 -2.40 -19.26 6.10
N TYR A 48 -1.55 -18.25 5.87
CA TYR A 48 -0.10 -18.38 5.87
C TYR A 48 0.48 -17.40 6.88
N GLU A 49 1.46 -17.84 7.69
CA GLU A 49 2.25 -16.88 8.48
C GLU A 49 3.04 -15.97 7.54
N LEU A 50 3.17 -14.70 7.88
CA LEU A 50 3.88 -13.73 7.04
C LEU A 50 5.35 -14.13 6.81
N ASP A 51 5.96 -14.72 7.83
CA ASP A 51 7.36 -15.17 7.86
C ASP A 51 7.51 -16.67 7.53
N ALA A 52 6.46 -17.32 7.01
CA ALA A 52 6.54 -18.73 6.62
C ALA A 52 7.49 -18.92 5.43
N ASP A 53 8.15 -20.07 5.40
CA ASP A 53 8.98 -20.44 4.26
C ASP A 53 8.13 -20.53 2.97
N GLY A 54 8.71 -20.09 1.85
CA GLY A 54 8.04 -20.01 0.56
C GLY A 54 7.04 -18.85 0.39
N VAL A 55 6.84 -17.99 1.40
CA VAL A 55 6.03 -16.76 1.29
C VAL A 55 6.91 -15.58 0.88
N ARG A 56 6.47 -14.82 -0.13
CA ARG A 56 7.10 -13.56 -0.53
C ARG A 56 6.06 -12.49 -0.82
N LEU A 57 6.17 -11.34 -0.15
CA LEU A 57 5.36 -10.18 -0.46
C LEU A 57 5.75 -9.58 -1.82
N LEU A 58 4.73 -9.21 -2.59
CA LEU A 58 4.83 -8.55 -3.88
C LEU A 58 4.22 -7.14 -3.81
N ALA A 59 4.36 -6.37 -4.89
CA ALA A 59 3.59 -5.13 -5.04
C ALA A 59 2.09 -5.43 -4.87
N PRO A 60 1.39 -4.73 -3.96
CA PRO A 60 0.05 -5.13 -3.49
C PRO A 60 -1.03 -5.01 -4.58
N VAL A 61 -0.78 -4.21 -5.62
CA VAL A 61 -1.66 -4.00 -6.77
C VAL A 61 -0.79 -3.95 -8.03
N ILE A 62 -1.35 -4.40 -9.16
CA ILE A 62 -0.76 -4.17 -10.49
C ILE A 62 -1.47 -2.95 -11.08
N PRO A 63 -0.89 -1.74 -10.97
CA PRO A 63 -1.56 -0.53 -11.44
C PRO A 63 -1.56 -0.46 -12.96
N SER A 64 -2.67 0.00 -13.55
CA SER A 64 -2.72 0.32 -14.98
C SER A 64 -1.95 1.60 -15.32
N LYS A 65 -1.89 2.56 -14.37
CA LYS A 65 -1.15 3.82 -14.46
C LYS A 65 -0.70 4.25 -13.05
N VAL A 66 0.42 4.98 -12.97
CA VAL A 66 0.91 5.58 -11.74
C VAL A 66 1.07 7.08 -11.94
N TYR A 67 0.35 7.86 -11.13
CA TYR A 67 0.47 9.33 -11.09
C TYR A 67 1.18 9.74 -9.81
N GLY A 68 2.12 10.68 -9.93
CA GLY A 68 2.78 11.34 -8.81
C GLY A 68 2.43 12.82 -8.77
N LEU A 69 2.43 13.38 -7.56
CA LEU A 69 2.29 14.82 -7.32
C LEU A 69 3.61 15.35 -6.74
N ALA A 70 4.35 16.12 -7.53
CA ALA A 70 5.60 16.72 -7.11
C ALA A 70 5.35 18.01 -6.30
N LYS A 71 6.32 18.36 -5.45
CA LYS A 71 6.32 19.58 -4.63
C LYS A 71 5.10 19.69 -3.69
N ASN A 72 4.60 18.56 -3.20
CA ASN A 72 3.43 18.50 -2.31
C ASN A 72 3.77 18.57 -0.81
N TYR A 73 5.01 18.87 -0.45
CA TYR A 73 5.44 18.96 0.95
C TYR A 73 5.95 20.36 1.26
N ASP A 74 5.56 20.87 2.42
CA ASP A 74 6.15 22.08 2.99
C ASP A 74 7.53 21.73 3.56
N THR A 75 8.58 22.39 3.08
CA THR A 75 9.97 22.10 3.45
C THR A 75 10.43 22.84 4.71
N ARG A 76 9.57 23.67 5.32
CA ARG A 76 9.89 24.41 6.55
C ARG A 76 9.94 23.51 7.79
N SER A 77 10.68 23.91 8.81
CA SER A 77 10.66 23.27 10.13
C SER A 77 9.34 23.51 10.87
N ALA A 78 9.12 22.78 11.95
CA ALA A 78 7.94 22.99 12.81
C ALA A 78 7.97 24.38 13.46
N GLU A 79 9.13 24.87 13.88
CA GLU A 79 9.25 26.20 14.49
C GLU A 79 9.00 27.32 13.46
N GLU A 80 9.51 27.17 12.23
CA GLU A 80 9.30 28.15 11.15
C GLU A 80 7.84 28.28 10.74
N ARG A 81 7.08 27.16 10.72
CA ARG A 81 5.62 27.20 10.48
C ARG A 81 4.85 27.86 11.62
N ALA A 82 5.31 27.71 12.86
CA ALA A 82 4.64 28.27 14.03
C ALA A 82 4.89 29.78 14.19
N SER A 83 6.08 30.25 13.80
CA SER A 83 6.50 31.65 13.99
C SER A 83 6.18 32.57 12.80
N SER A 84 5.94 32.02 11.61
CA SER A 84 5.66 32.79 10.39
C SER A 84 4.30 32.46 9.78
N ALA A 85 3.40 33.45 9.71
CA ALA A 85 2.13 33.36 9.00
C ALA A 85 2.27 33.37 7.46
N VAL A 86 3.50 33.52 6.94
CA VAL A 86 3.77 33.46 5.50
C VAL A 86 3.50 32.03 5.03
N LEU A 87 2.74 31.89 3.95
CA LEU A 87 2.48 30.61 3.30
C LEU A 87 3.80 29.96 2.87
N SER A 88 3.79 28.62 2.80
CA SER A 88 4.86 27.82 2.20
C SER A 88 5.37 28.47 0.90
N SER A 89 6.69 28.47 0.68
CA SER A 89 7.29 28.94 -0.58
C SER A 89 6.80 28.13 -1.80
N HIS A 90 6.25 26.95 -1.56
CA HIS A 90 5.53 26.16 -2.54
C HIS A 90 4.02 26.29 -2.31
N THR A 91 3.36 26.90 -3.27
CA THR A 91 1.90 27.02 -3.31
C THR A 91 1.31 25.86 -4.10
N ALA A 92 -0.02 25.71 -4.06
CA ALA A 92 -0.71 24.73 -4.91
C ALA A 92 -0.42 24.92 -6.41
N ALA A 93 -0.10 26.15 -6.83
CA ALA A 93 0.26 26.45 -8.22
C ALA A 93 1.63 25.87 -8.63
N ASP A 94 2.51 25.58 -7.66
CA ASP A 94 3.82 24.98 -7.92
C ASP A 94 3.76 23.45 -8.03
N MET A 95 2.63 22.84 -7.65
CA MET A 95 2.47 21.39 -7.68
C MET A 95 2.37 20.88 -9.12
N VAL A 96 3.07 19.78 -9.41
CA VAL A 96 3.14 19.21 -10.75
C VAL A 96 2.71 17.76 -10.73
N ILE A 97 1.73 17.41 -11.56
CA ILE A 97 1.37 16.02 -11.81
C ILE A 97 2.33 15.45 -12.85
N PHE A 98 2.84 14.25 -12.59
CA PHE A 98 3.65 13.50 -13.54
C PHE A 98 3.26 12.02 -13.54
N THR A 99 3.69 11.28 -14.56
CA THR A 99 3.42 9.85 -14.70
C THR A 99 4.68 9.02 -14.47
N LYS A 100 4.54 7.87 -13.81
CA LYS A 100 5.56 6.81 -13.80
C LYS A 100 5.08 5.61 -14.60
N PRO A 101 5.96 4.94 -15.36
CA PRO A 101 5.60 3.70 -16.02
C PRO A 101 5.28 2.62 -14.98
N SER A 102 4.36 1.71 -15.32
CA SER A 102 3.96 0.56 -14.49
C SER A 102 4.83 -0.69 -14.71
N THR A 103 5.80 -0.61 -15.63
CA THR A 103 6.79 -1.64 -15.96
C THR A 103 7.82 -1.81 -14.87
#